data_AF-A0A9P7DVG0-F1
#
_entry.id   AF-A0A9P7DVG0-F1
#
_cell.length_a   1.000
_cell.length_b   1.000
_cell.length_c   1.000
_cell.angle_alpha   90.00
_cell.angle_beta   90.00
_cell.angle_gamma   90.00
#
_symmetry.space_group_name_H-M   'P 1'
#
loop_
_entity.id
_entity.type
_entity.pdbx_description
1 polymer ?
#
loop_
_entity_poly.entity_id
_entity_poly.type
_entity_poly.pdbx_seq_one_letter_code
_entity_poly.pdbx_strand_id
1 'polypeptide(L)'
;LCPYCDEPLPCNPTSQLNDLLATAKQQSYGDPSPQNPFGLKAPLAIYISACQQHRFETHWLPEALEKGWPQSIDFKEVPKRVESMKSALEDLIPD
;
A
#
# COMPACT_ATOMS: atom_id res chain seq x y z
N LEU A 1 7.43 -9.82 11.65
CA LEU A 1 7.32 -10.24 10.24
C LEU A 1 5.85 -10.32 9.88
N CYS A 2 5.50 -10.09 8.62
CA CYS A 2 4.17 -10.33 8.09
C CYS A 2 3.86 -11.83 8.20
N PRO A 3 2.69 -12.25 8.71
CA PRO A 3 2.32 -13.66 8.82
C PRO A 3 2.29 -14.41 7.49
N TYR A 4 2.22 -13.73 6.35
CA TYR A 4 1.93 -14.33 5.04
C TYR A 4 3.10 -14.32 4.05
N CYS A 5 3.96 -13.29 4.09
CA CYS A 5 5.05 -13.12 3.12
C CYS A 5 6.44 -13.01 3.77
N ASP A 6 6.51 -13.13 5.10
CA ASP A 6 7.73 -13.06 5.90
C ASP A 6 8.52 -11.74 5.84
N GLU A 7 8.09 -10.74 5.06
CA GLU A 7 8.69 -9.40 5.06
C GLU A 7 8.39 -8.64 6.38
N PRO A 8 9.21 -7.66 6.79
CA PRO A 8 8.90 -6.79 7.93
C PRO A 8 7.57 -6.03 7.75
N LEU A 9 6.84 -5.84 8.85
CA LEU A 9 5.68 -4.95 8.90
C LEU A 9 6.15 -3.51 9.22
N PRO A 10 5.38 -2.47 8.84
CA PRO A 10 5.71 -1.10 9.20
C PRO A 10 5.68 -0.93 10.72
N CYS A 11 6.52 -0.03 11.24
CA CYS A 11 6.60 0.25 12.68
C CYS A 11 5.28 0.82 13.24
N ASN A 12 4.59 1.64 12.44
CA ASN A 12 3.31 2.26 12.78
C ASN A 12 2.28 1.93 11.70
N PRO A 13 1.66 0.73 11.74
CA PRO A 13 0.67 0.32 10.75
C PRO A 13 -0.58 1.20 10.82
N THR A 14 -1.15 1.55 9.66
CA THR A 14 -2.43 2.27 9.63
C THR A 14 -3.57 1.41 10.18
N SER A 15 -4.70 2.03 10.54
CA SER A 15 -5.91 1.28 10.92
C SER A 15 -6.36 0.35 9.79
N GLN A 16 -6.27 0.80 8.54
CA GLN A 16 -6.61 -0.01 7.36
C GLN A 16 -5.76 -1.28 7.29
N LEU A 17 -4.44 -1.20 7.50
CA LEU A 17 -3.59 -2.39 7.52
C LEU A 17 -3.95 -3.34 8.67
N ASN A 18 -4.21 -2.79 9.87
CA ASN A 18 -4.62 -3.61 11.00
C ASN A 18 -5.93 -4.35 10.72
N ASP A 19 -6.91 -3.68 10.11
CA ASP A 19 -8.19 -4.29 9.74
C ASP A 19 -8.01 -5.39 8.69
N LEU A 20 -7.21 -5.14 7.64
CA LEU A 20 -6.91 -6.13 6.61
C LEU A 20 -6.24 -7.38 7.19
N LEU A 21 -5.25 -7.20 8.09
CA LEU A 21 -4.59 -8.32 8.77
C LEU A 21 -5.56 -9.09 9.67
N ALA A 22 -6.42 -8.39 10.41
CA ALA A 22 -7.41 -9.01 11.28
C ALA A 22 -8.43 -9.83 10.48
N THR A 23 -8.96 -9.29 9.37
CA THR A 23 -9.89 -9.98 8.48
C THR A 23 -9.25 -11.21 7.83
N ALA A 24 -8.02 -11.09 7.31
CA ALA A 24 -7.31 -12.21 6.72
C ALA A 24 -7.08 -13.34 7.75
N LYS A 25 -6.72 -12.98 8.99
CA LYS A 25 -6.45 -13.93 10.07
C LYS A 25 -7.66 -14.78 10.43
N GLN A 26 -8.88 -14.25 10.35
CA GLN A 26 -10.11 -15.01 10.62
C GLN A 26 -10.32 -16.20 9.68
N GLN A 27 -9.74 -16.17 8.48
CA GLN A 27 -9.84 -17.20 7.45
C GLN A 27 -8.52 -17.96 7.24
N SER A 28 -7.56 -17.78 8.15
CA SER A 28 -6.23 -18.38 8.08
C SER A 28 -6.05 -19.48 9.12
N TYR A 29 -5.08 -20.36 8.89
CA TYR A 29 -4.60 -21.32 9.87
C TYR A 29 -3.10 -21.15 10.11
N GLY A 30 -2.61 -21.66 11.24
CA GLY A 30 -1.19 -21.59 11.61
C GLY A 30 -0.31 -22.38 10.65
N ASP A 31 0.76 -21.74 10.17
CA ASP A 31 1.82 -22.34 9.36
C ASP A 31 3.19 -21.79 9.81
N PRO A 32 3.58 -22.02 11.09
CA PRO A 32 4.80 -21.46 11.65
C PRO A 32 6.04 -22.08 11.00
N SER A 33 7.06 -21.25 10.75
CA SER A 33 8.37 -21.68 10.26
C SER A 33 9.48 -21.23 11.22
N PRO A 34 10.70 -21.78 11.14
CA PRO A 34 11.83 -21.31 11.93
C PRO A 34 12.13 -19.82 11.73
N GLN A 35 11.87 -19.28 10.53
CA GLN A 35 12.05 -17.86 10.21
C GLN A 35 10.89 -17.00 10.72
N ASN A 36 9.66 -17.53 10.69
CA ASN A 36 8.47 -16.82 11.12
C ASN A 36 7.58 -17.71 11.99
N PRO A 37 7.73 -17.66 13.33
CA PRO A 37 6.91 -18.45 14.25
C PRO A 37 5.44 -18.00 14.28
N PHE A 38 5.11 -16.87 13.65
CA PHE A 38 3.76 -16.34 13.51
C PHE A 38 3.19 -16.57 12.11
N GLY A 39 3.82 -17.44 11.31
CA GLY A 39 3.37 -17.78 9.96
C GLY A 39 1.91 -18.26 9.93
N LEU A 40 1.19 -17.77 8.94
CA LEU A 40 -0.21 -18.09 8.65
C LEU A 40 -0.37 -18.45 7.18
N LYS A 41 -1.31 -19.34 6.91
CA LYS A 41 -1.66 -19.75 5.55
C LYS A 41 -3.16 -19.61 5.29
N ALA A 42 -3.46 -19.13 4.10
CA ALA A 42 -4.80 -18.98 3.54
C ALA A 42 -4.67 -18.91 1.99
N PRO A 43 -5.77 -19.05 1.22
CA PRO A 43 -5.76 -18.73 -0.20
C PRO A 43 -5.27 -17.30 -0.45
N LEU A 44 -4.53 -17.07 -1.55
CA LEU A 44 -3.94 -15.77 -1.88
C LEU A 44 -4.96 -14.61 -1.78
N ALA A 45 -6.17 -14.82 -2.30
CA ALA A 45 -7.24 -13.83 -2.30
C ALA A 45 -7.63 -13.32 -0.88
N ILE A 46 -7.35 -14.10 0.17
CA ILE A 46 -7.67 -13.74 1.55
C ILE A 46 -6.68 -12.72 2.12
N TYR A 47 -5.39 -12.83 1.80
CA TYR A 47 -4.35 -12.03 2.46
C TYR A 47 -3.64 -11.04 1.53
N ILE A 48 -3.83 -11.14 0.21
CA ILE A 48 -3.05 -10.34 -0.76
C ILE A 48 -3.18 -8.83 -0.53
N SER A 49 -4.37 -8.35 -0.16
CA SER A 49 -4.59 -6.94 0.13
C SER A 49 -3.80 -6.47 1.37
N ALA A 50 -3.70 -7.31 2.41
CA ALA A 50 -2.85 -7.02 3.57
C ALA A 50 -1.37 -6.96 3.15
N CYS A 51 -0.91 -7.91 2.31
CA CYS A 51 0.45 -7.92 1.77
C CYS A 51 0.77 -6.66 0.96
N GLN A 52 -0.11 -6.25 0.06
CA GLN A 52 0.06 -5.04 -0.73
C GLN A 52 0.11 -3.80 0.16
N GLN A 53 -0.79 -3.70 1.14
CA GLN A 53 -0.87 -2.55 2.03
C GLN A 53 0.37 -2.40 2.91
N HIS A 54 0.86 -3.47 3.56
CA HIS A 54 2.03 -3.32 4.43
C HIS A 54 3.29 -3.00 3.63
N ARG A 55 3.44 -3.51 2.39
CA ARG A 55 4.57 -3.16 1.53
C ARG A 55 4.51 -1.69 1.12
N PHE A 56 3.31 -1.19 0.81
CA PHE A 56 3.09 0.24 0.61
C PHE A 56 3.51 1.06 1.82
N GLU A 57 2.99 0.73 3.00
CA GLU A 57 3.30 1.46 4.24
C GLU A 57 4.77 1.35 4.68
N THR A 58 5.45 0.25 4.33
CA THR A 58 6.84 0.02 4.71
C THR A 58 7.82 0.70 3.75
N HIS A 59 7.56 0.66 2.44
CA HIS A 59 8.54 1.09 1.44
C HIS A 59 8.20 2.42 0.79
N TRP A 60 6.94 2.62 0.40
CA TRP A 60 6.54 3.74 -0.44
C TRP A 60 6.00 4.92 0.36
N LEU A 61 5.26 4.65 1.44
CA LEU A 61 4.70 5.71 2.28
C LEU A 61 5.80 6.60 2.89
N PRO A 62 6.92 6.09 3.46
CA PRO A 62 7.98 6.95 3.99
C PRO A 62 8.59 7.87 2.91
N GLU A 63 8.86 7.33 1.72
CA GLU A 63 9.39 8.09 0.59
C GLU A 63 8.39 9.16 0.11
N ALA A 64 7.11 8.82 0.03
CA ALA A 64 6.04 9.75 -0.34
C ALA A 64 5.94 10.90 0.68
N LEU A 65 6.06 10.61 1.98
CA LEU A 65 6.06 11.62 3.04
C LEU A 65 7.27 12.55 2.92
N GLU A 66 8.46 12.00 2.70
CA GLU A 66 9.69 12.78 2.51
C GLU A 66 9.59 13.70 1.28
N LYS A 67 8.97 13.22 0.19
CA LYS A 67 8.74 13.99 -1.04
C LYS A 67 7.55 14.95 -0.96
N GLY A 68 6.85 15.02 0.16
CA GLY A 68 5.69 15.91 0.34
C GLY A 68 4.49 15.53 -0.54
N TRP A 69 4.31 14.24 -0.83
CA TRP A 69 3.15 13.79 -1.61
C TRP A 69 1.85 14.04 -0.83
N PRO A 70 0.76 14.38 -1.53
CA PRO A 70 -0.51 14.67 -0.87
C PRO A 70 -1.07 13.41 -0.19
N GLN A 71 -1.35 13.48 1.11
CA GLN A 71 -2.05 12.43 1.84
C GLN A 71 -3.57 12.44 1.61
N SER A 72 -4.08 13.56 1.11
CA SER A 72 -5.47 13.73 0.69
C SER A 72 -5.49 14.37 -0.69
N ILE A 73 -6.17 13.76 -1.64
CA ILE A 73 -6.30 14.30 -2.99
C ILE A 73 -7.52 15.22 -3.03
N ASP A 74 -7.31 16.50 -3.31
CA ASP A 74 -8.40 17.40 -3.68
C ASP A 74 -8.71 17.26 -5.17
N PHE A 75 -9.66 16.37 -5.47
CA PHE A 75 -10.08 16.13 -6.85
C PHE A 75 -10.77 17.35 -7.49
N LYS A 76 -11.20 18.35 -6.72
CA LYS A 76 -11.85 19.56 -7.27
C LYS A 76 -10.86 20.47 -8.00
N GLU A 77 -9.60 20.49 -7.56
CA GLU A 77 -8.55 21.32 -8.16
C GLU A 77 -7.79 20.60 -9.29
N VAL A 78 -8.01 19.29 -9.47
CA VAL A 78 -7.37 18.50 -10.53
C VAL A 78 -7.67 19.05 -11.93
N PRO A 79 -8.92 19.39 -12.33
CA PRO A 79 -9.20 19.94 -13.65
C PRO A 79 -8.40 21.21 -13.93
N LYS A 80 -8.39 22.17 -13.00
CA LYS A 80 -7.64 23.43 -13.15
C LYS A 80 -6.14 23.18 -13.33
N ARG A 81 -5.58 22.24 -12.55
CA ARG A 81 -4.16 21.87 -12.68
C ARG A 81 -3.87 21.28 -14.06
N VAL A 82 -4.71 20.39 -14.56
CA VAL A 82 -4.54 19.80 -15.90
C VAL A 82 -4.67 20.86 -17.00
N GLU A 83 -5.66 21.75 -16.92
CA GLU A 83 -5.83 22.86 -17.86
C GLU A 83 -4.61 23.80 -17.88
N SER A 84 -4.01 24.07 -16.71
CA SER A 84 -2.79 24.89 -16.63
C SER A 84 -1.58 24.26 -17.31
N MET A 85 -1.60 22.95 -17.55
CA MET A 85 -0.53 22.22 -18.25
C MET A 85 -0.69 22.25 -19.78
N LYS A 86 -1.75 22.88 -20.31
CA LYS A 86 -2.11 22.85 -21.74
C LYS A 86 -0.91 23.11 -22.66
N SER A 87 -0.16 24.19 -22.46
CA SER A 87 1.00 24.53 -23.30
C SER A 87 2.05 23.41 -23.31
N ALA A 88 2.41 22.88 -22.13
CA ALA A 88 3.40 21.82 -22.03
C ALA A 88 2.91 20.49 -22.63
N LEU A 89 1.60 20.26 -22.66
CA LEU A 89 0.99 19.09 -23.29
C LEU A 89 0.90 19.24 -24.81
N GLU A 90 0.62 20.45 -25.32
CA GLU A 90 0.62 20.77 -26.75
C GLU A 90 2.03 20.59 -27.35
N ASP A 91 3.08 20.96 -26.63
CA ASP A 91 4.48 20.75 -27.04
C ASP A 91 4.86 19.26 -27.22
N LEU A 92 4.07 18.33 -26.69
CA LEU A 92 4.30 16.88 -26.81
C LEU A 92 3.61 16.25 -28.02
N ILE A 93 2.74 16.98 -28.73
CA ILE A 93 2.04 16.48 -29.91
C ILE A 93 2.90 16.81 -31.14
N PRO A 94 3.49 15.82 -31.83
CA PRO A 94 4.19 16.06 -33.08
C PRO A 94 3.20 16.47 -34.19
N ASP A 95 3.67 17.30 -35.13
CA ASP A 95 2.91 17.84 -36.27
C ASP A 95 2.16 16.77 -37.11
#